data_AF-A0A651FPT1-F1
#
_entry.id   AF-A0A651FPT1-F1
#
_cell.length_a   1.000
_cell.length_b   1.000
_cell.length_c   1.000
_cell.angle_alpha   90.00
_cell.angle_beta   90.00
_cell.angle_gamma   90.00
#
_symmetry.space_group_name_H-M   'P 1'
#
loop_
_entity.id
_entity.type
_entity.pdbx_description
1 polymer ?
#
loop_
_entity_poly.entity_id
_entity_poly.type
_entity_poly.pdbx_seq_one_letter_code
_entity_poly.pdbx_strand_id
1 'polypeptide(L)'
;MEDLEYTAAMYDDVAEEKRMALGYVVEAFAEAQLDGLDADCMAQAAIFAAFQELVATYGEDAAAVFAETLPDRIRSGGFSTCARH
;
A
#
# COMPACT_ATOMS: atom_id res chain seq x y z
N MET A 1 -10.04 -11.03 29.74
CA MET A 1 -10.77 -11.44 28.53
C MET A 1 -11.19 -10.23 27.71
N GLU A 2 -11.42 -9.07 28.35
CA GLU A 2 -11.75 -7.77 27.72
C GLU A 2 -10.62 -7.15 26.87
N ASP A 3 -9.35 -7.26 27.32
CA ASP A 3 -8.20 -6.66 26.59
C ASP A 3 -7.90 -7.30 25.22
N LEU A 4 -8.28 -8.56 25.03
CA LEU A 4 -8.07 -9.27 23.76
C LEU A 4 -9.14 -8.92 22.71
N GLU A 5 -10.35 -8.57 23.15
CA GLU A 5 -11.44 -8.18 22.26
C GLU A 5 -11.27 -6.72 21.79
N TYR A 6 -10.78 -5.84 22.66
CA TYR A 6 -10.48 -4.43 22.33
C TYR A 6 -9.34 -4.30 21.32
N THR A 7 -8.28 -5.09 21.46
CA THR A 7 -7.17 -5.08 20.50
C THR A 7 -7.59 -5.64 19.15
N ALA A 8 -8.35 -6.74 19.11
CA ALA A 8 -8.86 -7.33 17.88
C ALA A 8 -9.76 -6.35 17.09
N ALA A 9 -10.66 -5.64 17.76
CA ALA A 9 -11.51 -4.62 17.13
C ALA A 9 -10.68 -3.47 16.52
N MET A 10 -9.69 -2.95 17.25
CA MET A 10 -8.79 -1.91 16.75
C MET A 10 -7.99 -2.35 15.51
N TYR A 11 -7.52 -3.61 15.48
CA TYR A 11 -6.80 -4.15 14.32
C TYR A 11 -7.71 -4.31 13.10
N ASP A 12 -8.99 -4.64 13.30
CA ASP A 12 -9.95 -4.74 12.19
C ASP A 12 -10.28 -3.36 11.61
N ASP A 13 -10.44 -2.34 12.47
CA ASP A 13 -10.65 -0.96 12.03
C ASP A 13 -9.47 -0.46 11.18
N VAL A 14 -8.23 -0.69 11.61
CA VAL A 14 -7.03 -0.32 10.84
C VAL A 14 -6.92 -1.11 9.53
N ALA A 15 -7.33 -2.38 9.54
CA ALA A 15 -7.33 -3.19 8.33
C ALA A 15 -8.41 -2.76 7.33
N GLU A 16 -9.59 -2.35 7.82
CA GLU A 16 -10.66 -1.79 7.00
C GLU A 16 -10.28 -0.42 6.45
N GLU A 17 -9.70 0.47 7.26
CA GLU A 17 -9.21 1.77 6.81
C GLU A 17 -8.17 1.61 5.68
N LYS A 18 -7.24 0.66 5.82
CA LYS A 18 -6.27 0.33 4.75
C LYS A 18 -6.94 -0.21 3.48
N ARG A 19 -8.00 -1.01 3.60
CA ARG A 19 -8.76 -1.51 2.44
C ARG A 19 -9.48 -0.36 1.74
N MET A 20 -10.11 0.54 2.49
CA MET A 20 -10.77 1.73 1.96
C MET A 20 -9.79 2.66 1.25
N ALA A 21 -8.65 2.96 1.88
CA ALA A 21 -7.59 3.77 1.28
C ALA A 21 -7.08 3.17 -0.04
N LEU A 22 -6.88 1.84 -0.07
CA LEU A 22 -6.51 1.16 -1.31
C LEU A 22 -7.60 1.29 -2.39
N GLY A 23 -8.88 1.21 -2.01
CA GLY A 23 -10.00 1.46 -2.92
C GLY A 23 -9.91 2.82 -3.61
N TYR A 24 -9.70 3.89 -2.83
CA TYR A 24 -9.52 5.24 -3.39
C TYR A 24 -8.32 5.34 -4.35
N VAL A 25 -7.21 4.68 -4.04
CA VAL A 25 -6.04 4.65 -4.93
C VAL A 25 -6.36 3.92 -6.23
N VAL A 26 -7.06 2.78 -6.15
CA VAL A 26 -7.47 2.02 -7.35
C VAL A 26 -8.41 2.82 -8.23
N GLU A 27 -9.36 3.54 -7.64
CA GLU A 27 -10.27 4.43 -8.37
C GLU A 27 -9.49 5.56 -9.07
N ALA A 28 -8.56 6.22 -8.37
CA ALA A 28 -7.70 7.25 -8.96
C ALA A 28 -6.85 6.72 -10.14
N PHE A 29 -6.38 5.46 -10.06
CA PHE A 29 -5.69 4.80 -11.18
C PHE A 29 -6.61 4.58 -12.37
N ALA A 30 -7.85 4.14 -12.12
CA ALA A 30 -8.83 3.95 -13.19
C ALA A 30 -9.18 5.27 -13.89
N GLU A 31 -9.37 6.35 -13.14
CA GLU A 31 -9.61 7.69 -13.68
C GLU A 31 -8.42 8.19 -14.50
N ALA A 32 -7.20 8.09 -13.96
CA ALA A 32 -5.98 8.46 -14.67
C ALA A 32 -5.85 7.74 -16.03
N GLN A 33 -6.22 6.45 -16.07
CA GLN A 33 -6.18 5.68 -17.31
C GLN A 33 -7.23 6.15 -18.33
N LEU A 34 -8.42 6.58 -17.88
CA LEU A 34 -9.45 7.17 -18.74
C LEU A 34 -9.00 8.50 -19.33
N ASP A 35 -8.21 9.29 -18.59
CA ASP A 35 -7.60 10.53 -19.06
C ASP A 35 -6.41 10.28 -20.02
N GLY A 36 -6.05 9.03 -20.26
CA GLY A 36 -4.99 8.63 -21.19
C GLY A 36 -3.59 8.61 -20.59
N LEU A 37 -3.47 8.67 -19.25
CA LEU A 37 -2.18 8.46 -18.60
C LEU A 37 -1.73 7.01 -18.75
N ASP A 38 -0.42 6.83 -18.89
CA ASP A 38 0.20 5.52 -18.93
C ASP A 38 0.22 4.88 -17.53
N ALA A 39 -0.16 3.60 -17.45
CA ALA A 39 -0.28 2.87 -16.19
C ALA A 39 1.07 2.74 -15.46
N ASP A 40 2.18 2.57 -16.19
CA ASP A 40 3.51 2.46 -15.59
C ASP A 40 3.94 3.80 -14.99
N CYS A 41 3.66 4.91 -15.70
CA CYS A 41 3.87 6.26 -15.17
C CYS A 41 3.06 6.52 -13.89
N MET A 42 1.78 6.12 -13.85
CA MET A 42 0.94 6.27 -12.66
C MET A 42 1.45 5.43 -11.49
N ALA A 43 1.89 4.20 -11.75
CA ALA A 43 2.48 3.32 -10.73
C ALA A 43 3.75 3.93 -10.12
N GLN A 44 4.66 4.46 -10.96
CA GLN A 44 5.87 5.12 -10.48
C GLN A 44 5.56 6.37 -9.65
N ALA A 45 4.61 7.18 -10.09
CA ALA A 45 4.17 8.36 -9.35
C ALA A 45 3.57 7.99 -7.97
N ALA A 46 2.75 6.93 -7.93
CA ALA A 46 2.17 6.44 -6.68
C ALA A 46 3.24 5.91 -5.71
N ILE A 47 4.25 5.18 -6.20
CA ILE A 47 5.38 4.73 -5.38
C ILE A 47 6.13 5.93 -4.79
N PHE A 48 6.39 6.95 -5.59
CA PHE A 48 7.06 8.17 -5.13
C PHE A 48 6.24 8.91 -4.07
N ALA A 49 4.93 9.07 -4.29
CA ALA A 49 4.01 9.67 -3.31
C ALA A 49 3.97 8.87 -2.01
N ALA A 50 3.87 7.54 -2.10
CA ALA A 50 3.85 6.66 -0.93
C ALA A 50 5.14 6.78 -0.10
N PHE A 51 6.31 6.80 -0.74
CA PHE A 51 7.58 6.95 -0.01
C PHE A 51 7.74 8.34 0.60
N GLN A 52 7.28 9.42 -0.05
CA GLN A 52 7.28 10.75 0.55
C GLN A 52 6.47 10.78 1.86
N GLU A 53 5.30 10.15 1.87
CA GLU A 53 4.45 10.08 3.07
C GLU A 53 5.10 9.24 4.18
N LEU A 54 5.73 8.11 3.83
CA LEU A 54 6.47 7.29 4.79
C LEU A 54 7.65 8.04 5.40
N VAL A 55 8.42 8.76 4.59
CA VAL A 55 9.54 9.59 5.07
C VAL A 55 9.04 10.75 5.93
N ALA A 56 7.96 11.43 5.53
CA ALA A 56 7.39 12.53 6.30
C ALA A 56 6.87 12.08 7.67
N THR A 57 6.24 10.90 7.72
CA THR A 57 5.64 10.36 8.96
C THR A 57 6.66 9.69 9.87
N TYR A 58 7.59 8.91 9.31
CA TYR A 58 8.46 8.01 10.09
C TYR A 58 9.96 8.32 9.96
N GLY A 59 10.35 9.19 9.04
CA GLY A 59 11.75 9.52 8.74
C GLY A 59 12.39 8.63 7.67
N GLU A 60 13.53 9.07 7.15
CA GLU A 60 14.26 8.43 6.04
C GLU A 60 14.74 7.01 6.39
N ASP A 61 15.33 6.82 7.58
CA ASP A 61 15.84 5.52 8.02
C ASP A 61 14.73 4.47 8.15
N ALA A 62 13.58 4.86 8.72
CA ALA A 62 12.44 3.96 8.87
C ALA A 62 11.85 3.57 7.50
N ALA A 63 11.75 4.52 6.57
CA ALA A 63 11.31 4.26 5.21
C ALA A 63 12.28 3.34 4.45
N ALA A 64 13.60 3.50 4.65
CA ALA A 64 14.61 2.62 4.08
C ALA A 64 14.48 1.18 4.59
N VAL A 65 14.34 0.99 5.91
CA VAL A 65 14.11 -0.33 6.52
C VAL A 65 12.82 -0.98 5.98
N PHE A 66 11.75 -0.20 5.80
CA PHE A 66 10.54 -0.70 5.15
C PHE A 66 10.82 -1.19 3.71
N ALA A 67 11.56 -0.40 2.93
CA ALA A 67 11.90 -0.70 1.54
C ALA A 67 12.75 -1.98 1.39
N GLU A 68 13.62 -2.29 2.34
CA GLU A 68 14.42 -3.52 2.36
C GLU A 68 13.56 -4.80 2.33
N THR A 69 12.32 -4.73 2.83
CA THR A 69 11.40 -5.87 2.83
C THR A 69 10.69 -6.09 1.48
N LEU A 70 10.65 -5.07 0.61
CA LEU A 70 9.87 -5.11 -0.63
C LEU A 70 10.36 -6.16 -1.63
N PRO A 71 11.68 -6.32 -1.90
CA PRO A 71 12.15 -7.33 -2.84
C PRO A 71 11.67 -8.74 -2.50
N ASP A 72 11.67 -9.09 -1.22
CA ASP A 72 11.24 -10.42 -0.79
C ASP A 72 9.72 -10.60 -0.90
N ARG A 73 8.94 -9.55 -0.60
CA ARG A 73 7.48 -9.55 -0.80
C ARG A 73 7.10 -9.64 -2.28
N ILE A 74 7.86 -8.99 -3.17
CA ILE A 74 7.65 -9.08 -4.62
C ILE A 74 7.94 -10.51 -5.10
N ARG A 75 9.08 -11.08 -4.72
CA ARG A 75 9.48 -12.43 -5.13
C ARG A 75 8.57 -13.52 -4.57
N SER A 76 7.99 -13.32 -3.39
CA SER A 76 7.00 -14.24 -2.82
C SER A 76 5.62 -14.13 -3.47
N GLY A 77 5.39 -13.12 -4.32
CA GLY A 77 4.11 -12.90 -4.99
C GLY A 77 3.10 -12.14 -4.14
N GLY A 78 3.55 -11.43 -3.09
CA GLY A 78 2.66 -10.66 -2.20
C GLY A 78 1.91 -9.50 -2.88
N PHE A 79 2.24 -9.18 -4.12
CA PHE A 79 1.57 -8.16 -4.95
C PHE A 79 0.92 -8.75 -6.22
N SER A 80 0.96 -10.07 -6.40
CA SER A 80 0.36 -10.72 -7.57
C SER A 80 -1.13 -10.97 -7.35
N THR A 81 -1.97 -10.54 -8.30
CA THR A 81 -3.44 -10.67 -8.25
C THR A 81 -3.97 -11.97 -8.87
N CYS A 82 -3.12 -12.74 -9.54
CA CYS A 82 -3.42 -14.11 -10.01
C CYS A 82 -2.38 -15.09 -9.45
N ALA A 83 -2.84 -16.31 -9.11
CA ALA A 83 -1.96 -17.40 -8.73
C ALA A 83 -0.91 -17.60 -9.83
N ARG A 84 0.37 -17.59 -9.44
CA ARG A 84 1.51 -17.75 -10.35
C ARG A 84 1.30 -18.98 -11.22
N HIS A 85 1.28 -18.78 -12.54
CA HIS A 85 1.17 -19.87 -13.51
C HIS A 85 2.56 -20.34 -13.96
#